data_AF-A0A2D3VUP9-F1
#
_entry.id   AF-A0A2D3VUP9-F1
#
_cell.length_a   1.000
_cell.length_b   1.000
_cell.length_c   1.000
_cell.angle_alpha   90.00
_cell.angle_beta   90.00
_cell.angle_gamma   90.00
#
_symmetry.space_group_name_H-M   'P 1'
#
loop_
_entity.id
_entity.type
_entity.pdbx_description
1 polymer ?
#
loop_
_entity_poly.entity_id
_entity_poly.type
_entity_poly.pdbx_seq_one_letter_code
_entity_poly.pdbx_strand_id
1 'polypeptide(L)'
;MKDKQEVLAMEICECGQKSVADAIEIFQNTSLPFKKAKKLVTECNKSCCRVALLKIYDMQQFGRFDYDELAYTIEQRLERLKRLGGEDV
;
A
#
# COMPACT_ATOMS: atom_id res chain seq x y z
N MET A 1 12.15 -8.60 11.44
CA MET A 1 11.92 -8.07 10.09
C MET A 1 11.11 -9.09 9.34
N LYS A 2 10.10 -8.64 8.60
CA LYS A 2 9.37 -9.52 7.68
C LYS A 2 10.26 -9.82 6.48
N ASP A 3 10.17 -11.02 5.94
CA ASP A 3 10.85 -11.32 4.70
C ASP A 3 10.13 -10.65 3.51
N LYS A 4 10.81 -10.59 2.36
CA LYS A 4 10.25 -9.96 1.15
C LYS A 4 8.92 -10.57 0.72
N GLN A 5 8.75 -11.89 0.82
CA GLN A 5 7.52 -12.58 0.39
C GLN A 5 6.36 -12.22 1.30
N GLU A 6 6.61 -12.15 2.61
CA GLU A 6 5.63 -11.70 3.59
C GLU A 6 5.17 -10.27 3.28
N VAL A 7 6.10 -9.35 3.00
CA VAL A 7 5.74 -7.95 2.67
C VAL A 7 4.95 -7.87 1.37
N LEU A 8 5.32 -8.64 0.35
CA LEU A 8 4.60 -8.67 -0.93
C LEU A 8 3.15 -9.16 -0.77
N ALA A 9 2.90 -10.08 0.16
CA ALA A 9 1.58 -10.62 0.44
C ALA A 9 0.72 -9.73 1.35
N MET A 10 1.31 -8.72 2.01
CA MET A 10 0.54 -7.83 2.89
C MET A 10 -0.53 -7.05 2.11
N GLU A 11 -1.73 -6.98 2.66
CA GLU A 11 -2.79 -6.13 2.13
C GLU A 11 -2.41 -4.66 2.30
N ILE A 12 -2.32 -3.92 1.19
CA ILE A 12 -2.01 -2.49 1.22
C ILE A 12 -3.26 -1.61 1.31
N CYS A 13 -4.42 -2.14 0.90
CA CYS A 13 -5.68 -1.42 0.93
C CYS A 13 -6.89 -2.36 0.99
N GLU A 14 -7.67 -2.26 2.07
CA GLU A 14 -8.94 -2.99 2.28
C GLU A 14 -10.05 -2.58 1.32
N CYS A 15 -9.96 -1.40 0.72
CA CYS A 15 -10.99 -0.94 -0.21
C CYS A 15 -10.89 -1.64 -1.58
N GLY A 16 -9.67 -1.89 -2.04
CA GLY A 16 -9.41 -2.59 -3.31
C GLY A 16 -9.00 -4.06 -3.14
N GLN A 17 -8.84 -4.51 -1.88
CA GLN A 17 -8.36 -5.85 -1.51
C GLN A 17 -7.10 -6.25 -2.28
N LYS A 18 -6.17 -5.30 -2.41
CA LYS A 18 -4.91 -5.49 -3.14
C LYS A 18 -3.75 -5.70 -2.18
N SER A 19 -2.85 -6.57 -2.58
CA SER A 19 -1.56 -6.80 -1.93
C SER A 19 -0.53 -5.75 -2.34
N VAL A 20 0.61 -5.73 -1.65
CA VAL A 20 1.79 -4.95 -2.05
C VAL A 20 2.28 -5.36 -3.44
N ALA A 21 2.28 -6.67 -3.74
CA ALA A 21 2.66 -7.18 -5.06
C ALA A 21 1.77 -6.61 -6.17
N ASP A 22 0.46 -6.62 -5.98
CA ASP A 22 -0.50 -6.06 -6.95
C ASP A 22 -0.25 -4.57 -7.17
N ALA A 23 -0.01 -3.82 -6.10
CA ALA A 23 0.25 -2.38 -6.19
C ALA A 23 1.54 -2.08 -6.95
N ILE A 24 2.60 -2.87 -6.71
CA ILE A 24 3.86 -2.76 -7.44
C ILE A 24 3.63 -3.04 -8.94
N GLU A 25 2.94 -4.14 -9.28
CA GLU A 25 2.67 -4.50 -10.66
C GLU A 25 1.86 -3.42 -11.38
N ILE A 26 0.81 -2.90 -10.74
CA ILE A 26 -0.01 -1.82 -11.30
C ILE A 26 0.83 -0.56 -11.53
N PHE A 27 1.70 -0.18 -10.58
CA PHE A 27 2.54 1.01 -10.72
C PHE A 27 3.67 0.83 -11.73
N GLN A 28 4.21 -0.37 -11.89
CA GLN A 28 5.20 -0.68 -12.93
C GLN A 28 4.60 -0.63 -14.33
N ASN A 29 3.32 -0.97 -14.48
CA ASN A 29 2.62 -1.02 -15.77
C ASN A 29 1.81 0.26 -16.09
N THR A 30 1.99 1.35 -15.33
CA THR A 30 1.24 2.59 -15.54
C THR A 30 2.16 3.81 -15.68
N SER A 31 1.78 4.73 -16.55
CA SER A 31 2.36 6.08 -16.67
C SER A 31 1.46 7.16 -16.09
N LEU A 32 0.38 6.76 -15.43
CA LEU A 32 -0.60 7.68 -14.86
C LEU A 32 -0.03 8.40 -13.62
N PRO A 33 -0.38 9.67 -13.40
CA PRO A 33 -0.01 10.37 -12.18
C PRO A 33 -0.61 9.67 -10.96
N PHE A 34 0.06 9.76 -9.81
CA PHE A 34 -0.30 9.08 -8.56
C PHE A 34 -1.81 9.07 -8.25
N LYS A 35 -2.51 10.20 -8.40
CA LYS A 35 -3.96 10.27 -8.10
C LYS A 35 -4.79 9.29 -8.94
N LYS A 36 -4.44 9.09 -10.21
CA LYS A 36 -5.11 8.15 -11.11
C LYS A 36 -4.60 6.72 -10.90
N ALA A 37 -3.27 6.53 -10.78
CA ALA A 37 -2.67 5.24 -10.51
C ALA A 37 -3.19 4.62 -9.21
N LYS A 38 -3.28 5.41 -8.13
CA LYS A 38 -3.88 5.01 -6.85
C LYS A 38 -5.31 4.47 -7.03
N LYS A 39 -6.11 5.07 -7.91
CA LYS A 39 -7.49 4.63 -8.13
C LYS A 39 -7.56 3.24 -8.77
N LEU A 40 -6.54 2.86 -9.56
CA LEU A 40 -6.42 1.51 -10.11
C LEU A 40 -6.14 0.45 -9.03
N VAL A 41 -5.43 0.81 -7.97
CA VAL A 41 -5.14 -0.10 -6.85
C VAL A 41 -6.30 -0.15 -5.85
N THR A 42 -6.93 0.98 -5.58
CA THR A 42 -7.80 1.14 -4.40
C THR A 42 -9.28 1.10 -4.70
N GLU A 43 -9.66 1.37 -5.95
CA GLU A 43 -11.05 1.58 -6.39
C GLU A 43 -11.84 2.59 -5.55
N CYS A 44 -11.16 3.42 -4.74
CA CYS A 44 -11.79 4.37 -3.82
C CYS A 44 -11.13 5.75 -3.82
N ASN A 45 -11.83 6.72 -3.22
CA ASN A 45 -11.33 8.09 -3.05
C ASN A 45 -10.82 8.38 -1.62
N LYS A 46 -10.87 7.40 -0.71
CA LYS A 46 -10.47 7.56 0.70
C LYS A 46 -8.95 7.74 0.83
N SER A 47 -8.49 8.34 1.93
CA SER A 47 -7.06 8.52 2.22
C SER A 47 -6.42 7.36 2.98
N CYS A 48 -7.17 6.30 3.29
CA CYS A 48 -6.78 5.22 4.20
C CYS A 48 -5.42 4.58 3.89
N CYS A 49 -5.11 4.34 2.62
CA CYS A 49 -3.86 3.73 2.14
C CYS A 49 -2.92 4.72 1.42
N ARG A 50 -3.21 6.02 1.46
CA ARG A 50 -2.52 7.03 0.64
C ARG A 50 -1.00 7.05 0.88
N VAL A 51 -0.57 6.95 2.15
CA VAL A 51 0.85 7.02 2.53
C VAL A 51 1.61 5.80 2.00
N ALA A 52 1.09 4.59 2.24
CA ALA A 52 1.71 3.34 1.77
C ALA A 52 1.81 3.31 0.23
N LEU A 53 0.73 3.66 -0.47
CA LEU A 53 0.73 3.69 -1.93
C LEU A 53 1.64 4.76 -2.53
N LEU A 54 1.75 5.92 -1.88
CA LEU A 54 2.68 6.95 -2.34
C LEU A 54 4.12 6.46 -2.24
N LYS A 55 4.49 5.78 -1.16
CA LYS A 55 5.82 5.17 -1.02
C LYS A 55 6.13 4.18 -2.14
N ILE A 56 5.22 3.24 -2.43
CA ILE A 56 5.43 2.30 -3.54
C ILE A 56 5.55 3.03 -4.88
N TYR A 57 4.71 4.04 -5.12
CA TYR A 57 4.75 4.83 -6.34
C TYR A 57 6.09 5.56 -6.50
N ASP A 58 6.59 6.19 -5.43
CA ASP A 58 7.89 6.88 -5.44
C ASP A 58 9.04 5.87 -5.61
N MET A 59 9.04 4.77 -4.85
CA MET A 59 10.05 3.69 -4.95
C MET A 59 10.12 3.08 -6.36
N GLN A 60 8.98 2.93 -7.03
CA GLN A 60 8.90 2.45 -8.41
C GLN A 60 9.62 3.40 -9.38
N GLN A 61 9.54 4.71 -9.19
CA GLN A 61 10.27 5.69 -10.01
C GLN A 61 11.80 5.59 -9.83
N PHE A 62 12.27 5.17 -8.65
CA PHE A 62 13.69 5.01 -8.34
C PHE A 62 14.23 3.58 -8.56
N GLY A 63 13.36 2.62 -8.91
CA GLY A 63 13.75 1.24 -9.23
C GLY A 63 14.25 0.40 -8.05
N ARG A 64 14.01 0.84 -6.80
CA ARG A 64 14.39 0.12 -5.58
C ARG A 64 13.25 0.16 -4.58
N PHE A 65 12.85 -1.01 -4.08
CA PHE A 65 11.84 -1.15 -3.04
C PHE A 65 12.51 -1.42 -1.69
N ASP A 66 12.22 -0.55 -0.72
CA ASP A 66 12.56 -0.77 0.68
C ASP A 66 11.41 -1.54 1.35
N TYR A 67 11.54 -2.85 1.41
CA TYR A 67 10.48 -3.72 1.96
C TYR A 67 10.30 -3.55 3.47
N ASP A 68 11.35 -3.16 4.20
CA ASP A 68 11.27 -2.90 5.64
C ASP A 68 10.45 -1.64 5.91
N GLU A 69 10.69 -0.57 5.14
CA GLU A 69 9.93 0.67 5.23
C GLU A 69 8.46 0.47 4.81
N LEU A 70 8.22 -0.34 3.78
CA LEU A 70 6.86 -0.70 3.35
C LEU A 70 6.11 -1.47 4.45
N ALA A 71 6.74 -2.49 5.03
CA ALA A 71 6.16 -3.25 6.13
C ALA A 71 5.78 -2.34 7.29
N TYR A 72 6.72 -1.50 7.74
CA TYR A 72 6.52 -0.54 8.81
C TYR A 72 5.34 0.41 8.52
N THR A 73 5.28 0.97 7.31
CA THR A 73 4.23 1.91 6.92
C THR A 73 2.84 1.26 6.92
N ILE A 74 2.74 0.02 6.44
CA ILE A 74 1.47 -0.72 6.42
C ILE A 74 1.06 -1.08 7.84
N GLU A 75 1.99 -1.50 8.70
CA GLU A 75 1.70 -1.82 10.10
C GLU A 75 1.21 -0.60 10.88
N GLN A 76 1.86 0.56 10.73
CA GLN A 76 1.41 1.80 11.35
C GLN A 76 -0.01 2.18 10.92
N ARG A 77 -0.34 1.95 9.65
CA ARG A 77 -1.68 2.18 9.12
C ARG A 77 -2.69 1.22 9.76
N LEU A 78 -2.39 -0.07 9.83
CA LEU A 78 -3.27 -1.07 10.44
C LEU A 78 -3.48 -0.76 11.92
N GLU A 79 -2.43 -0.39 12.63
CA GLU A 79 -2.49 0.03 14.03
C GLU A 79 -3.37 1.27 14.21
N ARG A 80 -3.25 2.26 13.31
CA ARG A 80 -4.14 3.41 13.31
C ARG A 80 -5.60 3.02 13.07
N LEU A 81 -5.88 2.09 12.15
CA LEU A 81 -7.25 1.62 11.90
C LEU A 81 -7.82 0.91 13.12
N LYS A 82 -7.04 0.05 13.78
CA LYS A 82 -7.43 -0.61 15.04
C LYS A 82 -7.79 0.40 16.14
N ARG A 83 -7.00 1.46 16.30
CA ARG A 83 -7.27 2.52 17.29
C ARG A 83 -8.50 3.35 16.98
N LEU A 84 -8.81 3.56 15.70
CA LEU A 84 -9.97 4.34 15.26
C LEU A 84 -11.28 3.53 15.25
N GLY A 85 -11.19 2.21 15.11
CA GLY A 85 -12.31 1.27 15.12
C GLY A 85 -12.46 0.53 16.43
N GLY A 86 -12.37 1.21 17.58
CA GLY A 86 -12.53 0.58 18.89
C GLY A 86 -13.78 -0.31 18.96
N GLU A 87 -13.54 -1.60 19.21
CA GLU A 87 -14.47 -2.69 19.56
C GLU A 87 -15.68 -2.93 18.66
N ASP A 88 -15.56 -3.96 17.80
CA ASP A 88 -16.64 -4.92 17.55
C ASP A 88 -16.00 -6.32 17.41
N VAL A 89 -15.65 -6.90 18.57
CA VAL A 89 -15.71 -8.33 18.99
C VAL A 89 -14.98 -8.47 20.33
#